data_AF-A0A6B1H717-F1
#
_entry.id   AF-A0A6B1H717-F1
#
_cell.length_a   1.000
_cell.length_b   1.000
_cell.length_c   1.000
_cell.angle_alpha   90.00
_cell.angle_beta   90.00
_cell.angle_gamma   90.00
#
_symmetry.space_group_name_H-M   'P 1'
#
loop_
_entity.id
_entity.type
_entity.pdbx_description
1 polymer ?
#
loop_
_entity_poly.entity_id
_entity_poly.type
_entity_poly.pdbx_seq_one_letter_code
_entity_poly.pdbx_strand_id
1 'polypeptide(L)' 'MADFDPREAMGPSEERTWSILTHAAAFAGVLVPFGMILGPFLVWIIKKPESALVDRHGRAALNFQ' A
#
# COMPACT_ATOMS: atom_id res chain seq x y z
N MET A 1 -20.83 -9.81 -10.89
CA MET A 1 -20.36 -8.43 -10.68
C MET A 1 -20.04 -8.35 -9.20
N ALA A 2 -18.76 -8.40 -8.83
CA ALA A 2 -18.38 -8.41 -7.42
C ALA A 2 -18.98 -7.16 -6.75
N ASP A 3 -19.75 -7.41 -5.70
CA ASP A 3 -20.48 -6.41 -4.94
C ASP A 3 -19.44 -5.59 -4.16
N PHE A 4 -19.09 -4.41 -4.68
CA PHE A 4 -18.24 -3.47 -3.97
C PHE A 4 -19.07 -2.84 -2.86
N ASP A 5 -18.97 -3.35 -1.63
CA ASP A 5 -19.55 -2.70 -0.46
C ASP A 5 -18.62 -1.56 0.00
N PRO A 6 -19.02 -0.27 -0.14
CA PRO A 6 -18.24 0.87 0.32
C PRO A 6 -18.06 0.92 1.86
N ARG A 7 -18.59 -0.06 2.60
CA ARG A 7 -18.52 -0.18 4.06
C ARG A 7 -17.47 -1.17 4.55
N GLU A 8 -16.83 -1.96 3.70
CA GLU A 8 -15.59 -2.68 4.07
C GLU A 8 -14.39 -1.73 4.06
N ALA A 9 -14.52 -0.59 4.75
CA ALA A 9 -13.38 0.22 5.09
C ALA A 9 -12.46 -0.61 6.00
N MET A 10 -11.17 -0.65 5.68
CA MET A 10 -10.20 -1.40 6.47
C MET A 10 -10.27 -1.00 7.95
N GLY A 11 -10.18 -1.98 8.85
CA GLY A 11 -10.15 -1.74 10.28
C GLY A 11 -8.87 -0.98 10.70
N PRO A 12 -8.87 -0.20 11.80
CA PRO A 12 -7.74 0.67 12.17
C PRO A 12 -6.37 -0.05 12.32
N SER A 13 -6.36 -1.28 12.81
CA SER A 13 -5.15 -2.11 12.94
C SER A 13 -4.64 -2.58 11.58
N GLU A 14 -5.55 -2.94 10.69
CA GLU A 14 -5.25 -3.36 9.33
C GLU A 14 -4.76 -2.17 8.49
N GLU A 15 -5.38 -0.99 8.61
CA GLU A 15 -4.90 0.25 7.99
C GLU A 15 -3.46 0.56 8.37
N ARG A 16 -3.13 0.47 9.66
CA ARG A 16 -1.76 0.68 10.15
C ARG A 16 -0.79 -0.35 9.56
N THR A 17 -1.19 -1.62 9.57
CA THR A 17 -0.37 -2.72 9.03
C THR A 17 -0.04 -2.49 7.56
N TRP A 18 -1.04 -2.25 6.72
CA TRP A 18 -0.83 -2.04 5.29
C TRP A 18 -0.08 -0.74 4.98
N SER A 19 -0.25 0.30 5.79
CA SER A 19 0.54 1.54 5.65
C SER A 19 2.03 1.30 5.88
N ILE A 20 2.38 0.49 6.89
CA ILE A 20 3.77 0.07 7.15
C ILE A 20 4.28 -0.84 6.01
N LEU A 21 3.47 -1.83 5.61
CA LEU A 21 3.83 -2.76 4.54
C LEU A 21 4.10 -2.04 3.21
N THR A 22 3.38 -0.95 2.92
CA THR A 22 3.61 -0.17 1.70
C THR A 22 5.03 0.40 1.65
N HIS A 23 5.59 0.82 2.78
CA HIS A 23 6.98 1.28 2.85
C HIS A 23 7.96 0.10 2.88
N ALA A 24 7.65 -0.93 3.68
CA ALA A 24 8.48 -2.13 3.78
C ALA A 24 8.61 -2.86 2.43
N ALA A 25 7.64 -2.73 1.54
CA ALA A 25 7.71 -3.29 0.19
C ALA A 25 8.89 -2.73 -0.64
N ALA A 26 9.46 -1.59 -0.28
CA ALA A 26 10.67 -1.07 -0.92
C ALA A 26 11.88 -2.01 -0.72
N PHE A 27 11.90 -2.85 0.32
CA PHE A 27 12.93 -3.87 0.52
C PHE A 27 12.93 -4.95 -0.56
N ALA A 28 11.88 -5.07 -1.39
CA ALA A 28 11.92 -5.91 -2.59
C ALA A 28 13.07 -5.51 -3.55
N GLY A 29 13.53 -4.26 -3.47
CA GLY A 29 14.72 -3.77 -4.19
C GLY A 29 16.03 -4.49 -3.84
N VAL A 30 16.09 -5.22 -2.72
CA VAL A 30 17.24 -6.06 -2.34
C VAL A 30 17.35 -7.30 -3.23
N LEU A 31 16.21 -7.83 -3.69
CA LEU A 31 16.14 -9.09 -4.46
C LEU A 31 16.02 -8.85 -5.96
N VAL A 32 15.26 -7.83 -6.36
CA VAL A 32 14.92 -7.56 -7.76
C VAL A 32 15.28 -6.13 -8.12
N PRO A 33 15.96 -5.89 -9.26
CA PRO A 33 16.19 -4.53 -9.76
C PRO A 33 14.87 -3.75 -9.83
N PHE A 34 14.89 -2.48 -9.41
CA PHE A 34 13.70 -1.60 -9.31
C PHE A 34 12.60 -2.03 -8.33
N GLY A 35 12.80 -3.12 -7.56
CA GLY A 35 11.86 -3.56 -6.52
C GLY A 35 11.57 -2.49 -5.46
N MET A 36 12.46 -1.51 -5.28
CA MET A 36 12.28 -0.38 -4.36
C MET A 36 11.11 0.54 -4.74
N ILE A 37 10.79 0.65 -6.03
CA ILE A 37 9.64 1.42 -6.54
C ILE A 37 8.46 0.48 -6.80
N LEU A 38 8.72 -0.65 -7.44
CA LEU A 38 7.66 -1.60 -7.83
C LEU A 38 6.96 -2.23 -6.63
N GLY A 39 7.68 -2.51 -5.53
CA GLY A 39 7.12 -3.07 -4.31
C GLY A 39 6.05 -2.15 -3.69
N PRO A 40 6.40 -0.93 -3.27
CA PRO A 40 5.44 0.04 -2.74
C PRO A 40 4.31 0.33 -3.73
N PHE A 41 4.61 0.42 -5.03
CA PHE A 41 3.61 0.69 -6.06
C PHE A 41 2.53 -0.40 -6.15
N LEU A 42 2.94 -1.67 -6.13
CA LEU A 42 2.02 -2.80 -6.17
C LEU A 42 1.15 -2.87 -4.92
N VAL A 43 1.74 -2.71 -3.73
CA VAL A 43 0.96 -2.70 -2.48
C VAL A 43 -0.04 -1.54 -2.48
N TRP A 44 0.41 -0.34 -2.87
CA TRP A 44 -0.45 0.85 -2.91
C TRP A 44 -1.61 0.68 -3.89
N ILE A 45 -1.38 0.19 -5.12
CA ILE A 45 -2.47 0.13 -6.12
C ILE A 45 -3.58 -0.85 -5.70
N ILE A 46 -3.21 -1.94 -5.02
CA ILE A 46 -4.11 -2.96 -4.51
C ILE A 46 -4.93 -2.42 -3.34
N LYS A 47 -4.29 -1.75 -2.38
CA LYS A 47 -4.92 -1.38 -1.09
C LYS A 47 -5.46 0.04 -0.98
N LYS A 48 -5.05 0.97 -1.85
CA LYS A 48 -5.56 2.36 -1.81
C LYS A 48 -7.08 2.52 -1.91
N PRO A 49 -7.87 1.66 -2.59
CA PRO A 49 -9.32 1.83 -2.64
C PRO A 49 -10.01 1.54 -1.30
N GLU A 50 -9.34 0.76 -0.43
CA GLU A 50 -9.89 0.25 0.83
C GLU A 50 -9.55 1.16 2.03
N SER A 51 -8.57 2.07 1.90
CA SER A 51 -8.13 2.93 3.01
C SER A 51 -7.46 4.23 2.54
N ALA A 52 -7.98 5.37 3.01
CA ALA A 52 -7.37 6.68 2.83
C ALA A 52 -5.99 6.80 3.53
N LEU A 53 -5.79 6.04 4.61
CA LEU A 53 -4.52 5.98 5.32
C LEU A 53 -3.45 5.31 4.45
N VAL A 54 -3.76 4.14 3.89
CA VAL A 54 -2.85 3.44 2.97
C VAL A 54 -2.59 4.28 1.73
N ASP A 55 -3.61 4.96 1.22
CA ASP A 55 -3.46 5.82 0.06
C ASP A 55 -2.48 6.99 0.29
N ARG A 56 -2.53 7.64 1.46
CA ARG A 56 -1.54 8.69 1.80
C ARG A 56 -0.13 8.13 1.94
N HIS A 57 0.00 6.98 2.60
CA HIS A 57 1.29 6.36 2.89
C HIS A 57 1.91 5.76 1.63
N GLY A 58 1.11 5.25 0.70
CA GLY A 58 1.60 4.77 -0.59
C GLY A 58 2.09 5.88 -1.49
N ARG A 59 1.41 7.03 -1.54
CA ARG A 59 1.96 8.21 -2.22
C ARG A 59 3.27 8.67 -1.59
N ALA A 60 3.37 8.71 -0.26
CA ALA A 60 4.61 9.07 0.44
C ALA A 60 5.75 8.10 0.09
N ALA A 61 5.51 6.80 0.20
CA ALA A 61 6.49 5.76 -0.12
C ALA A 61 7.01 5.87 -1.58
N LEU A 62 6.14 6.16 -2.54
CA LEU A 62 6.53 6.37 -3.95
C LEU A 62 7.29 7.66 -4.21
N ASN A 63 7.15 8.64 -3.33
CA ASN A 63 7.94 9.88 -3.32
C ASN A 63 9.12 9.81 -2.35
N PHE A 64 9.40 8.64 -1.76
CA PHE A 64 10.47 8.43 -0.79
C PHE A 64 10.38 9.33 0.47
N GLN A 65 9.15 9.57 0.95
CA GLN A 65 8.84 10.35 2.16
C GLN A 65 8.31 9.47 3.30
#